data_AF-A0A849EVM8-F1
#
_entry.id   AF-A0A849EVM8-F1
#
_cell.length_a   1.000
_cell.length_b   1.000
_cell.length_c   1.000
_cell.angle_alpha   90.00
_cell.angle_beta   90.00
_cell.angle_gamma   90.00
#
_symmetry.space_group_name_H-M   'P 1'
#
loop_
_entity.id
_entity.type
_entity.pdbx_description
1 polymer ?
#
loop_
_entity_poly.entity_id
_entity_poly.type
_entity_poly.pdbx_seq_one_letter_code
_entity_poly.pdbx_strand_id
1 'polypeptide(L)'
;MTISARISHEDAEFLSQMKINGAETPSDKLRGLIAEARRRHNTSLDYAGSLQMLHELIFPIIQQVRQKEVDHQVHSEVISRLSEWVPDTLAFLISFFPQTKSQDDLQNLLQLEQGLVKRLFLLLEAFLQLAISSHCPCYEPDTIQKRIRPVLDLCGIIANRQQAQ
;
A
#
# COMPACT_ATOMS: atom_id res chain seq x y z
N MET A 1 27.55 -21.61 -13.70
CA MET A 1 27.04 -22.97 -13.41
C MET A 1 25.64 -23.10 -14.00
N THR A 2 25.34 -24.22 -14.67
CA THR A 2 24.01 -24.55 -15.17
C THR A 2 23.31 -25.47 -14.19
N ILE A 3 22.13 -25.08 -13.69
CA ILE A 3 21.29 -25.90 -12.82
C ILE A 3 20.21 -26.52 -13.70
N SER A 4 20.14 -27.85 -13.74
CA SER A 4 19.05 -28.59 -14.39
C SER A 4 18.04 -29.02 -13.32
N ALA A 5 16.87 -28.39 -13.31
CA ALA A 5 15.78 -28.72 -12.38
C ALA A 5 14.63 -29.43 -13.12
N ARG A 6 14.04 -30.45 -12.50
CA ARG A 6 12.80 -31.06 -12.99
C ARG A 6 11.63 -30.22 -12.50
N ILE A 7 10.87 -29.64 -13.43
CA ILE A 7 9.63 -28.91 -13.16
C ILE A 7 8.45 -29.78 -13.56
N SER A 8 7.32 -29.64 -12.87
CA SER A 8 6.09 -30.33 -13.26
C SER A 8 5.57 -29.77 -14.59
N HIS A 9 4.70 -30.52 -15.26
CA HIS A 9 4.08 -30.05 -16.50
C HIS A 9 3.24 -28.78 -16.26
N GLU A 10 2.53 -28.72 -15.13
CA GLU A 10 1.74 -27.57 -14.69
C GLU A 10 2.61 -26.32 -14.49
N ASP A 11 3.75 -26.45 -13.82
CA ASP A 11 4.69 -25.33 -13.62
C ASP A 11 5.27 -24.81 -14.94
N ALA A 12 5.53 -25.73 -15.89
CA ALA A 12 6.03 -25.36 -17.22
C ALA A 12 4.98 -24.60 -18.04
N GLU A 13 3.72 -25.02 -17.97
CA GLU A 13 2.61 -24.29 -18.60
C GLU A 13 2.42 -22.91 -17.96
N PHE A 14 2.46 -22.81 -16.63
CA PHE A 14 2.38 -21.53 -15.92
C PHE A 14 3.49 -20.55 -16.37
N LEU A 15 4.74 -21.03 -16.43
CA LEU A 15 5.87 -20.22 -16.92
C LEU A 15 5.68 -19.79 -18.38
N SER A 16 5.09 -20.64 -19.22
CA SER A 16 4.84 -20.30 -20.63
C SER A 16 3.84 -19.15 -20.78
N GLN A 17 2.81 -19.11 -19.92
CA GLN A 17 1.75 -18.09 -19.94
C GLN A 17 2.16 -16.77 -19.29
N MET A 18 3.12 -16.80 -18.36
CA MET A 18 3.62 -15.59 -17.71
C MET A 18 4.25 -14.61 -18.70
N LYS A 19 3.88 -13.34 -18.58
CA LYS A 19 4.51 -12.24 -19.31
C LYS A 19 5.49 -11.52 -18.38
N ILE A 20 6.78 -11.67 -18.62
CA ILE A 20 7.82 -10.87 -17.98
C ILE A 20 8.45 -10.00 -19.08
N ASN A 21 8.54 -8.69 -18.83
CA ASN A 21 9.12 -7.74 -19.78
C ASN A 21 10.55 -8.16 -20.16
N GLY A 22 10.76 -8.44 -21.46
CA GLY A 22 12.07 -8.82 -22.01
C GLY A 22 12.44 -10.31 -21.91
N ALA A 23 11.53 -11.21 -21.49
CA ALA A 23 11.80 -12.65 -21.40
C ALA A 23 10.86 -13.48 -22.29
N GLU A 24 11.41 -14.05 -23.37
CA GLU A 24 10.66 -14.89 -24.31
C GLU A 24 10.80 -16.39 -23.98
N THR A 25 11.99 -16.83 -23.54
CA THR A 25 12.22 -18.24 -23.24
C THR A 25 11.84 -18.59 -21.80
N PRO A 26 11.41 -19.84 -21.51
CA PRO A 26 11.17 -20.30 -20.14
C PRO A 26 12.39 -20.11 -19.22
N SER A 27 13.61 -20.28 -19.75
CA SER A 27 14.84 -20.03 -19.00
C SER A 27 15.04 -18.56 -18.65
N ASP A 28 14.71 -17.63 -19.56
CA ASP A 28 14.80 -16.19 -19.26
C ASP A 28 13.75 -15.76 -18.24
N LYS A 29 12.55 -16.33 -18.30
CA LYS A 29 11.51 -16.08 -17.30
C LYS A 29 11.92 -16.60 -15.92
N LEU A 30 12.54 -17.78 -15.86
CA LEU A 30 13.06 -18.34 -14.61
C LEU A 30 14.20 -17.48 -14.05
N ARG A 31 15.10 -16.96 -14.90
CA ARG A 31 16.11 -15.98 -14.45
C ARG A 31 15.47 -14.69 -13.94
N GLY A 32 14.43 -14.19 -14.60
CA GLY A 32 13.66 -13.02 -14.15
C GLY A 32 13.03 -13.25 -12.77
N LEU A 33 12.39 -14.41 -12.55
CA LEU A 33 11.85 -14.79 -11.25
C LEU A 33 12.92 -14.91 -10.16
N ILE A 34 14.07 -15.51 -10.47
CA ILE A 34 15.18 -15.62 -9.51
C ILE A 34 15.76 -14.24 -9.21
N ALA A 35 15.90 -13.37 -10.20
CA ALA A 35 16.37 -11.99 -10.00
C ALA A 35 15.41 -11.22 -9.10
N GLU A 36 14.10 -11.35 -9.33
CA GLU A 36 13.05 -10.75 -8.50
C GLU A 36 13.04 -11.33 -7.08
N ALA A 37 13.14 -12.66 -6.94
CA ALA A 37 13.22 -13.31 -5.64
C ALA A 37 14.49 -12.90 -4.87
N ARG A 38 15.63 -12.82 -5.55
CA ARG A 38 16.90 -12.33 -4.98
C ARG A 38 16.77 -10.87 -4.58
N ARG A 39 16.10 -10.06 -5.39
CA ARG A 39 15.84 -8.67 -5.08
C ARG A 39 15.00 -8.54 -3.81
N ARG A 40 13.88 -9.27 -3.70
CA ARG A 40 13.05 -9.31 -2.48
C ARG A 40 13.82 -9.80 -1.25
N HIS A 41 14.72 -10.77 -1.43
CA HIS A 41 15.56 -11.29 -0.37
C HIS A 41 16.67 -10.31 0.07
N ASN A 42 17.21 -9.52 -0.87
CA ASN A 42 18.29 -8.58 -0.61
C ASN A 42 17.80 -7.17 -0.25
N THR A 43 16.54 -6.84 -0.55
CA THR A 43 15.90 -5.64 -0.03
C THR A 43 15.89 -5.75 1.48
N SER A 44 16.69 -4.90 2.12
CA SER A 44 16.65 -4.69 3.56
C SER A 44 15.18 -4.49 3.96
N LEU A 45 14.68 -5.30 4.88
CA LEU A 45 13.33 -5.13 5.45
C LEU A 45 13.31 -3.91 6.41
N ASP A 46 14.15 -2.92 6.16
CA ASP A 46 14.02 -1.61 6.76
C ASP A 46 12.85 -0.86 6.11
N TYR A 47 12.51 0.26 6.73
CA TYR A 47 11.39 1.08 6.31
C TYR A 47 11.54 1.56 4.85
N ALA A 48 12.73 2.00 4.45
CA ALA A 48 12.98 2.55 3.13
C ALA A 48 12.89 1.49 2.02
N GLY A 49 13.45 0.30 2.24
CA GLY A 49 13.36 -0.82 1.32
C GLY A 49 11.92 -1.33 1.16
N SER A 50 11.20 -1.41 2.28
CA SER A 50 9.78 -1.81 2.28
C SER A 50 8.89 -0.81 1.53
N LEU A 51 9.13 0.49 1.74
CA LEU A 51 8.41 1.55 1.03
C LEU A 51 8.69 1.53 -0.47
N GLN A 52 9.95 1.37 -0.87
CA GLN A 52 10.32 1.25 -2.28
C GLN A 52 9.64 0.06 -2.95
N MET A 53 9.64 -1.11 -2.29
CA MET A 53 8.97 -2.31 -2.79
C MET A 53 7.46 -2.07 -3.04
N LEU A 54 6.78 -1.41 -2.09
CA LEU A 54 5.36 -1.11 -2.20
C LEU A 54 5.06 -0.07 -3.29
N HIS A 55 5.91 0.95 -3.43
CA HIS A 55 5.80 1.91 -4.52
C HIS A 55 5.92 1.22 -5.87
N GLU A 56 6.87 0.33 -6.07
CA GLU A 56 7.03 -0.36 -7.35
C GLU A 56 5.84 -1.25 -7.71
N LEU A 57 5.16 -1.81 -6.71
CA LEU A 57 3.96 -2.60 -6.91
C LEU A 57 2.76 -1.71 -7.32
N ILE A 58 2.61 -0.54 -6.71
CA ILE A 58 1.40 0.30 -6.85
C ILE A 58 1.57 1.36 -7.95
N PHE A 59 2.80 1.83 -8.21
CA PHE A 59 3.14 2.85 -9.22
C PHE A 59 2.53 2.60 -10.61
N PRO A 60 2.60 1.40 -11.22
CA PRO A 60 2.00 1.17 -12.54
C PRO A 60 0.48 1.32 -12.55
N ILE A 61 -0.20 1.09 -11.42
CA ILE A 61 -1.64 1.30 -11.27
C ILE A 61 -1.93 2.79 -11.18
N ILE A 62 -1.19 3.51 -10.33
CA ILE A 62 -1.33 4.98 -10.17
C ILE A 62 -1.05 5.68 -11.50
N GLN A 63 -0.03 5.25 -12.24
CA GLN A 63 0.32 5.83 -13.54
C GLN A 63 -0.82 5.66 -14.55
N GLN A 64 -1.45 4.48 -14.61
CA GLN A 64 -2.61 4.25 -15.49
C GLN A 64 -3.81 5.10 -15.09
N VAL A 65 -4.06 5.26 -13.78
CA VAL A 65 -5.13 6.14 -13.30
C VAL A 65 -4.85 7.58 -13.67
N ARG A 66 -3.63 8.08 -13.41
CA ARG A 66 -3.21 9.45 -13.76
C ARG A 66 -3.27 9.72 -15.25
N GLN A 67 -2.95 8.75 -16.09
CA GLN A 67 -3.08 8.91 -17.54
C GLN A 67 -4.55 9.16 -17.92
N LYS A 68 -5.47 8.36 -17.40
CA LYS A 68 -6.90 8.56 -17.64
C LYS A 68 -7.42 9.88 -17.06
N GLU A 69 -6.91 10.28 -15.90
CA GLU A 69 -7.23 11.58 -15.29
C GLU A 69 -6.84 12.75 -16.19
N VAL A 70 -5.64 12.72 -16.75
CA VAL A 70 -5.17 13.73 -17.71
C VAL A 70 -6.02 13.73 -18.98
N ASP A 71 -6.32 12.55 -19.53
CA ASP A 71 -7.13 12.42 -20.75
C ASP A 71 -8.55 12.97 -20.58
N HIS A 72 -9.13 12.82 -19.38
CA HIS A 72 -10.47 13.29 -19.04
C HIS A 72 -10.50 14.66 -18.34
N GLN A 73 -9.35 15.30 -18.12
CA GLN A 73 -9.21 16.56 -17.36
C GLN A 73 -9.87 16.53 -15.97
N VAL A 74 -9.86 15.36 -15.32
CA VAL A 74 -10.36 15.16 -13.96
C VAL A 74 -9.21 14.75 -13.05
N HIS A 75 -9.30 15.04 -11.76
CA HIS A 75 -8.31 14.63 -10.76
C HIS A 75 -9.03 14.12 -9.53
N SER A 76 -8.56 13.01 -8.95
CA SER A 76 -9.06 12.46 -7.71
C SER A 76 -8.03 12.62 -6.59
N GLU A 77 -8.29 13.58 -5.71
CA GLU A 77 -7.47 13.84 -4.53
C GLU A 77 -7.49 12.65 -3.55
N VAL A 78 -8.60 11.90 -3.51
CA VAL A 78 -8.73 10.66 -2.72
C VAL A 78 -7.71 9.62 -3.18
N ILE A 79 -7.57 9.42 -4.48
CA ILE A 79 -6.63 8.44 -5.03
C ILE A 79 -5.20 8.88 -4.75
N SER A 80 -4.92 10.17 -4.90
CA SER A 80 -3.60 10.74 -4.59
C SER A 80 -3.22 10.51 -3.13
N ARG A 81 -4.11 10.83 -2.18
CA ARG A 81 -3.83 10.62 -0.75
C ARG A 81 -3.73 9.14 -0.38
N LEU A 82 -4.63 8.29 -0.88
CA LEU A 82 -4.53 6.85 -0.66
C LEU A 82 -3.22 6.27 -1.20
N SER A 83 -2.77 6.75 -2.36
CA SER A 83 -1.53 6.30 -2.97
C SER A 83 -0.27 6.66 -2.18
N GLU A 84 -0.35 7.66 -1.29
CA GLU A 84 0.74 8.10 -0.43
C GLU A 84 0.71 7.40 0.94
N TRP A 85 -0.46 7.37 1.59
CA TRP A 85 -0.59 6.89 2.96
C TRP A 85 -0.61 5.36 3.09
N VAL A 86 -1.15 4.64 2.10
CA VAL A 86 -1.24 3.16 2.16
C VAL A 86 0.15 2.52 2.07
N PRO A 87 1.03 2.90 1.12
CA PRO A 87 2.39 2.35 1.08
C PRO A 87 3.20 2.68 2.33
N ASP A 88 3.09 3.90 2.86
CA ASP A 88 3.77 4.33 4.10
C ASP A 88 3.35 3.47 5.31
N THR A 89 2.05 3.21 5.47
CA THR A 89 1.54 2.39 6.58
C THR A 89 1.98 0.93 6.45
N LEU A 90 1.93 0.37 5.24
CA LEU A 90 2.38 -1.00 4.98
C LEU A 90 3.90 -1.14 5.13
N ALA A 91 4.68 -0.13 4.72
CA ALA A 91 6.12 -0.11 4.89
C ALA A 91 6.50 -0.13 6.37
N PHE A 92 5.80 0.65 7.20
CA PHE A 92 5.97 0.64 8.64
C PHE A 92 5.72 -0.76 9.22
N LEU A 93 4.59 -1.40 8.87
CA LEU A 93 4.28 -2.76 9.30
C LEU A 93 5.36 -3.77 8.94
N ILE A 94 5.75 -3.81 7.67
CA ILE A 94 6.74 -4.77 7.15
C ILE A 94 8.09 -4.55 7.82
N SER A 95 8.47 -3.30 8.08
CA SER A 95 9.75 -2.96 8.70
C SER A 95 9.86 -3.24 10.20
N PHE A 96 8.72 -3.46 10.85
CA PHE A 96 8.67 -3.69 12.30
C PHE A 96 8.95 -5.16 12.68
N PHE A 97 8.42 -6.11 11.89
CA PHE A 97 8.59 -7.57 12.11
C PHE A 97 10.03 -8.11 12.16
N PRO A 98 10.99 -7.64 11.35
CA PRO A 98 12.36 -8.17 11.34
C PRO A 98 13.18 -7.74 12.56
N GLN A 99 12.78 -6.66 13.23
CA GLN A 99 13.51 -6.07 14.36
C GLN A 99 13.14 -6.70 15.71
N THR A 100 12.05 -7.47 15.77
CA THR A 100 11.49 -8.06 16.99
C THR A 100 12.21 -9.35 17.43
N LYS A 101 13.54 -9.39 17.34
CA LYS A 101 14.36 -10.54 17.82
C LYS A 101 14.72 -10.47 19.31
N SER A 102 14.27 -9.45 20.03
CA SER A 102 14.69 -9.16 21.40
C SER A 102 13.53 -9.23 22.40
N GLN A 103 13.75 -10.09 23.41
CA GLN A 103 13.12 -10.43 24.70
C GLN A 103 11.90 -9.67 25.30
N ASP A 104 11.38 -8.59 24.75
CA ASP A 104 10.18 -7.90 25.25
C ASP A 104 9.10 -7.77 24.15
N ASP A 105 8.46 -8.88 23.82
CA ASP A 105 7.38 -8.96 22.82
C ASP A 105 6.24 -7.96 23.10
N LEU A 106 5.94 -7.69 24.37
CA LEU A 106 4.84 -6.79 24.76
C LEU A 106 5.14 -5.32 24.47
N GLN A 107 6.34 -4.83 24.77
CA GLN A 107 6.70 -3.42 24.50
C GLN A 107 6.77 -3.16 22.99
N ASN A 108 7.24 -4.13 22.23
CA ASN A 108 7.26 -4.06 20.77
C ASN A 108 5.83 -4.00 20.20
N LEU A 109 4.91 -4.85 20.70
CA LEU A 109 3.50 -4.79 20.28
C LEU A 109 2.84 -3.44 20.60
N LEU A 110 3.13 -2.85 21.76
CA LEU A 110 2.63 -1.52 22.12
C LEU A 110 3.17 -0.42 21.21
N GLN A 111 4.46 -0.48 20.84
CA GLN A 111 5.04 0.49 19.90
C GLN A 111 4.47 0.35 18.48
N LEU A 112 4.26 -0.89 18.02
CA LEU A 112 3.58 -1.16 16.76
C LEU A 112 2.17 -0.55 16.77
N GLU A 113 1.39 -0.83 17.81
CA GLU A 113 0.02 -0.33 17.96
C GLU A 113 0.01 1.21 17.95
N GLN A 114 0.85 1.86 18.75
CA GLN A 114 0.93 3.33 18.79
C GLN A 114 1.33 3.92 17.43
N GLY A 115 2.29 3.31 16.73
CA GLY A 115 2.71 3.75 15.41
C GLY A 115 1.61 3.62 14.37
N LEU A 116 0.87 2.50 14.39
CA LEU A 116 -0.28 2.28 13.51
C LEU A 116 -1.42 3.24 13.80
N VAL A 117 -1.78 3.40 15.07
CA VAL A 117 -2.82 4.33 15.51
C VAL A 117 -2.50 5.73 15.01
N LYS A 118 -1.28 6.22 15.22
CA LYS A 118 -0.85 7.54 14.74
C LYS A 118 -1.06 7.71 13.23
N ARG A 119 -0.66 6.71 12.42
CA ARG A 119 -0.82 6.76 10.95
C ARG A 119 -2.27 6.70 10.50
N LEU A 120 -3.08 5.85 11.14
CA LEU A 120 -4.52 5.76 10.87
C LEU A 120 -5.24 7.08 11.19
N PHE A 121 -4.87 7.73 12.30
CA PHE A 121 -5.44 9.04 12.64
C PHE A 121 -4.99 10.14 11.68
N LEU A 122 -3.73 10.16 11.24
CA LEU A 122 -3.27 11.10 10.21
C LEU A 122 -4.01 10.88 8.87
N LEU A 123 -4.24 9.63 8.49
CA LEU A 123 -5.05 9.28 7.32
C LEU A 123 -6.49 9.76 7.49
N LEU A 124 -7.09 9.55 8.67
CA LEU A 124 -8.43 10.02 8.99
C LEU A 124 -8.53 11.55 8.91
N GLU A 125 -7.57 12.27 9.49
CA GLU A 125 -7.48 13.73 9.39
C GLU A 125 -7.38 14.19 7.93
N ALA A 126 -6.54 13.53 7.13
CA ALA A 126 -6.40 13.82 5.71
C ALA A 126 -7.73 13.62 4.96
N PHE A 127 -8.51 12.58 5.30
CA PHE A 127 -9.84 12.36 4.73
C PHE A 127 -10.88 13.38 5.21
N LEU A 128 -10.85 13.77 6.49
CA LEU A 128 -11.77 14.78 7.03
C LEU A 128 -11.51 16.16 6.40
N GLN A 129 -10.25 16.53 6.16
CA GLN A 129 -9.89 17.75 5.42
C GLN A 129 -10.48 17.77 4.00
N LEU A 130 -10.51 16.63 3.31
CA LEU A 130 -11.15 16.53 1.99
C LEU A 130 -12.64 16.77 2.05
N ALA A 131 -13.29 16.39 3.14
CA ALA A 131 -14.72 16.54 3.29
C ALA A 131 -15.16 17.95 3.75
N ILE A 132 -14.27 18.71 4.38
CA ILE A 132 -14.49 20.13 4.71
C ILE A 132 -14.36 21.01 3.46
N SER A 133 -13.52 20.59 2.51
CA SER A 133 -13.27 21.34 1.27
C SER A 133 -14.52 21.34 0.38
N SER A 134 -15.11 22.54 0.17
CA SER A 134 -16.37 22.72 -0.57
C SER A 134 -16.31 22.34 -2.07
N HIS A 135 -15.12 22.07 -2.59
CA HIS A 135 -14.85 21.51 -3.91
C HIS A 135 -13.72 20.47 -3.77
N CYS A 136 -14.03 19.26 -3.31
CA CYS A 136 -13.07 18.16 -3.50
C CYS A 136 -12.98 17.89 -5.01
N PRO A 137 -11.78 17.97 -5.65
CA PRO A 137 -11.56 17.32 -6.93
C PRO A 137 -11.55 15.82 -6.67
N CYS A 138 -12.77 15.29 -6.68
CA CYS A 138 -13.13 13.90 -6.52
C CYS A 138 -13.97 13.58 -7.75
N TYR A 139 -13.87 12.37 -8.30
CA TYR A 139 -14.68 12.00 -9.49
C TYR A 139 -16.17 12.23 -9.29
N GLU A 140 -16.64 12.06 -8.06
CA GLU A 140 -17.97 12.47 -7.62
C GLU A 140 -17.86 13.26 -6.30
N PRO A 141 -18.23 14.56 -6.27
CA PRO A 141 -18.16 15.37 -5.04
C PRO A 141 -19.16 14.92 -3.97
N ASP A 142 -20.27 14.28 -4.36
CA ASP A 142 -21.34 13.84 -3.46
C ASP A 142 -21.01 12.57 -2.68
N THR A 143 -20.09 11.72 -3.16
CA THR A 143 -19.80 10.43 -2.52
C THR A 143 -19.19 10.61 -1.14
N ILE A 144 -18.31 11.61 -0.98
CA ILE A 144 -17.70 11.93 0.31
C ILE A 144 -18.74 12.53 1.27
N GLN A 145 -19.57 13.46 0.79
CA GLN A 145 -20.61 14.10 1.61
C GLN A 145 -21.66 13.10 2.12
N LYS A 146 -22.02 12.10 1.32
CA LYS A 146 -22.94 11.02 1.75
C LYS A 146 -22.32 10.11 2.80
N ARG A 147 -21.00 9.84 2.73
CA ARG A 147 -20.30 8.92 3.63
C ARG A 147 -19.74 9.59 4.88
N ILE A 148 -19.61 10.91 4.91
CA ILE A 148 -19.15 11.61 6.11
C ILE A 148 -20.22 11.71 7.20
N ARG A 149 -21.52 11.61 6.86
CA ARG A 149 -22.60 11.75 7.85
C ARG A 149 -22.48 10.76 9.03
N PRO A 150 -22.29 9.45 8.82
CA PRO A 150 -22.04 8.51 9.93
C PRO A 150 -20.76 8.81 10.72
N VAL A 151 -19.71 9.33 10.05
CA VAL A 151 -18.44 9.68 10.71
C VAL A 151 -18.64 10.88 11.64
N LEU A 152 -19.40 11.88 11.22
CA LEU A 152 -19.76 13.04 12.06
C LEU A 152 -20.62 12.64 13.25
N ASP A 153 -21.56 11.71 13.06
CA ASP A 153 -22.36 11.18 14.16
C ASP A 153 -21.48 10.48 15.21
N LEU A 154 -20.50 9.69 14.78
CA LEU A 154 -19.50 9.08 15.67
C LEU A 154 -18.62 10.13 16.37
N CYS A 155 -18.14 11.15 15.64
CA CYS A 155 -17.39 12.26 16.23
C CYS A 155 -18.22 13.01 17.28
N GLY A 156 -19.52 13.23 17.02
CA GLY A 156 -20.44 13.86 17.96
C GLY A 156 -20.67 13.03 19.23
N ILE A 157 -20.83 11.71 19.09
CA ILE A 157 -20.94 10.79 20.24
C ILE A 157 -19.65 10.80 21.07
N ILE A 158 -18.48 10.78 20.42
CA ILE A 158 -17.19 10.84 21.11
C ILE A 158 -17.02 12.18 21.82
N ALA A 159 -17.33 13.31 21.17
CA ALA A 159 -17.25 14.64 21.76
C ALA A 159 -18.15 14.78 22.98
N ASN A 160 -19.41 14.33 22.89
CA ASN A 160 -20.35 14.33 24.01
C ASN A 160 -19.86 13.46 25.18
N ARG A 161 -19.19 12.34 24.88
CA ARG A 161 -18.63 11.45 25.91
C ARG A 161 -17.38 12.03 26.58
N GLN A 162 -16.53 12.74 25.82
CA GLN A 162 -15.34 13.42 26.34
C GLN A 162 -15.67 14.68 27.14
N GLN A 163 -16.79 15.35 26.85
CA GLN A 163 -17.29 16.49 27.64
C GLN A 163 -17.99 16.07 28.95
N ALA A 164 -18.41 14.80 29.06
CA ALA A 164 -19.05 14.24 30.23
C ALA A 164 -18.07 13.52 31.20
N GLN A 165 -16.78 13.44 30.85
CA GLN A 165 -15.68 13.00 31.71
C GLN A 165 -14.88 14.22 32.20
#